data_AF-A0A8H6L8S8-F1
#
_entry.id   AF-A0A8H6L8S8-F1
#
_cell.length_a   1.000
_cell.length_b   1.000
_cell.length_c   1.000
_cell.angle_alpha   90.00
_cell.angle_beta   90.00
_cell.angle_gamma   90.00
#
_symmetry.space_group_name_H-M   'P 1'
#
loop_
_entity.id
_entity.type
_entity.pdbx_description
1 polymer ?
#
loop_
_entity_poly.entity_id
_entity_poly.type
_entity_poly.pdbx_seq_one_letter_code
_entity_poly.pdbx_strand_id
1 'polypeptide(L)'
;MVISTIEEGRESSAWDIPVTMAEEDMESGSESEFDTAPPVHPVPTMQGAFEESMNETMNDDEPEVPDRYSKADSVTRRKMLLEQQEYERTVAGRWKQKPGEKFHPLWKLVAQISFGMHLLQQGLAKSDEEVLKILQTHVDEVDGFLERTTEDFDLAQNDINERIRYLKLPLEHGQVFDQMLADRPFRVAIVEGNEKIEHIIDRTAAAMNDALKDVQKGLDATRELAKYMTRVDKQWEDRTEEHDSVYLAMIGNTEGWTRAFLTLQSKGGHLRKALVQLGTIVAEMQRRAGAASRKNLAS
;
A
#
# COMPACT_ATOMS: atom_id res chain seq x y z
N MET A 1 1.65 -2.02 20.96
CA MET A 1 0.98 -3.32 21.19
C MET A 1 -0.41 -2.93 21.66
N VAL A 2 -1.47 -3.22 20.91
CA VAL A 2 -1.94 -4.58 20.64
C VAL A 2 -2.21 -4.81 19.16
N ILE A 3 -1.58 -5.87 18.65
CA ILE A 3 -2.07 -6.73 17.58
C ILE A 3 -3.11 -7.64 18.24
N SER A 4 -4.32 -7.77 17.71
CA SER A 4 -5.18 -8.93 17.93
C SER A 4 -5.77 -9.31 16.57
N THR A 5 -5.29 -10.37 15.94
CA THR A 5 -5.76 -11.77 16.12
C THR A 5 -7.25 -11.90 15.86
N ILE A 6 -7.52 -12.64 14.79
CA ILE A 6 -8.79 -13.04 14.19
C ILE A 6 -9.66 -13.87 15.17
N GLU A 7 -10.97 -13.57 15.12
CA GLU A 7 -12.18 -14.33 15.53
C GLU A 7 -12.35 -14.81 16.98
N GLU A 8 -13.23 -14.14 17.74
CA GLU A 8 -14.61 -14.58 18.06
C GLU A 8 -15.20 -13.61 19.08
N GLY A 9 -16.34 -12.98 18.77
CA GLY A 9 -17.04 -12.08 19.70
C GLY A 9 -17.60 -10.85 19.01
N ARG A 10 -18.75 -11.02 18.36
CA ARG A 10 -19.57 -9.93 17.83
C ARG A 10 -20.18 -9.18 19.03
N GLU A 11 -19.46 -8.18 19.54
CA GLU A 11 -20.00 -7.18 20.47
C GLU A 11 -20.13 -5.82 19.77
N SER A 12 -21.25 -5.17 20.08
CA SER A 12 -21.81 -3.97 19.48
C SER A 12 -20.79 -2.86 19.19
N SER A 13 -20.77 -2.38 17.95
CA SER A 13 -20.03 -1.20 17.51
C SER A 13 -20.58 0.05 18.20
N ALA A 14 -19.71 0.98 18.61
CA ALA A 14 -20.05 2.23 19.26
C ALA A 14 -20.76 3.27 18.34
N TRP A 15 -21.28 2.81 17.19
CA TRP A 15 -21.83 3.62 16.11
C TRP A 15 -23.30 3.31 15.79
N ASP A 16 -24.00 2.51 16.60
CA ASP A 16 -25.43 2.24 16.40
C ASP A 16 -26.31 3.25 17.17
N ILE A 17 -26.79 4.31 16.50
CA ILE A 17 -27.81 5.26 17.02
C ILE A 17 -28.98 5.36 16.02
N PRO A 18 -30.24 5.40 16.48
CA PRO A 18 -31.41 5.14 15.64
C PRO A 18 -31.86 6.37 14.83
N VAL A 19 -32.25 6.10 13.58
CA VAL A 19 -32.80 7.04 12.60
C VAL A 19 -34.18 7.54 13.05
N THR A 20 -34.34 8.85 13.22
CA THR A 20 -35.65 9.50 13.21
C THR A 20 -35.70 10.47 12.02
N MET A 21 -36.50 10.12 11.01
CA MET A 21 -36.73 10.98 9.85
C MET A 21 -37.78 12.05 10.18
N ALA A 22 -37.42 13.31 9.93
CA ALA A 22 -38.37 14.38 9.73
C ALA A 22 -38.05 15.01 8.37
N GLU A 23 -38.97 14.90 7.43
CA GLU A 23 -38.94 15.55 6.11
C GLU A 23 -39.52 16.96 6.25
N GLU A 24 -38.80 17.99 5.82
CA GLU A 24 -39.40 19.29 5.49
C GLU A 24 -38.74 19.92 4.24
N ASP A 25 -39.61 20.62 3.50
CA ASP A 25 -39.55 20.96 2.08
C ASP A 25 -38.50 22.00 1.66
N MET A 26 -37.97 21.83 0.45
CA MET A 26 -36.94 22.68 -0.16
C MET A 26 -37.57 23.68 -1.14
N GLU A 27 -37.58 24.97 -0.79
CA GLU A 27 -38.05 26.07 -1.66
C GLU A 27 -36.88 26.60 -2.52
N SER A 28 -37.14 26.70 -3.83
CA SER A 28 -36.20 26.99 -4.90
C SER A 28 -35.64 28.42 -4.84
N GLY A 29 -34.34 28.56 -4.59
CA GLY A 29 -33.57 29.81 -4.66
C GLY A 29 -32.58 29.82 -5.83
N SER A 30 -32.79 30.78 -6.73
CA SER A 30 -32.00 31.21 -7.90
C SER A 30 -30.51 30.80 -7.96
N GLU A 31 -30.13 30.20 -9.09
CA GLU A 31 -28.75 29.96 -9.54
C GLU A 31 -27.96 31.28 -9.60
N SER A 32 -27.10 31.52 -8.61
CA SER A 32 -25.99 32.46 -8.72
C SER A 32 -24.84 31.78 -9.45
N GLU A 33 -24.32 32.41 -10.51
CA GLU A 33 -23.05 32.06 -11.14
C GLU A 33 -21.97 31.88 -10.05
N PHE A 34 -21.64 30.61 -9.75
CA PHE A 34 -20.54 30.29 -8.84
C PHE A 34 -19.23 30.65 -9.52
N ASP A 35 -18.44 31.47 -8.81
CA ASP A 35 -17.03 31.72 -9.09
C ASP A 35 -16.32 30.37 -9.35
N THR A 36 -15.91 30.12 -10.59
CA THR A 36 -15.49 28.79 -11.10
C THR A 36 -14.08 28.37 -10.65
N ALA A 37 -13.53 29.04 -9.64
CA ALA A 37 -12.22 28.71 -9.09
C ALA A 37 -12.33 27.59 -8.03
N PRO A 38 -11.44 26.58 -8.05
CA PRO A 38 -11.38 25.57 -7.00
C PRO A 38 -11.18 26.21 -5.62
N PRO A 39 -11.78 25.67 -4.55
CA PRO A 39 -11.54 26.15 -3.20
C PRO A 39 -10.05 26.15 -2.84
N VAL A 40 -9.64 27.14 -2.04
CA VAL A 40 -8.27 27.22 -1.51
C VAL A 40 -8.10 26.21 -0.39
N HIS A 41 -7.12 25.32 -0.56
CA HIS A 41 -6.76 24.27 0.36
C HIS A 41 -5.95 24.83 1.56
N PRO A 42 -6.23 24.40 2.80
CA PRO A 42 -5.56 24.91 4.02
C PRO A 42 -4.06 24.54 4.10
N VAL A 43 -3.63 23.60 3.28
CA VAL A 43 -2.23 23.17 3.14
C VAL A 43 -1.78 23.52 1.71
N PRO A 44 -0.99 24.58 1.49
CA PRO A 44 -0.65 25.04 0.15
C PRO A 44 0.05 23.99 -0.72
N THR A 45 0.86 23.12 -0.13
CA THR A 45 1.56 22.02 -0.82
C THR A 45 0.62 20.93 -1.35
N MET A 46 -0.63 20.92 -0.90
CA MET A 46 -1.66 19.94 -1.30
C MET A 46 -2.68 20.51 -2.29
N GLN A 47 -2.66 21.83 -2.56
CA GLN A 47 -3.63 22.50 -3.47
C GLN A 47 -3.75 21.79 -4.82
N GLY A 48 -2.63 21.59 -5.51
CA GLY A 48 -2.69 21.01 -6.86
C GLY A 48 -3.20 19.56 -6.88
N ALA A 49 -2.97 18.79 -5.82
CA ALA A 49 -3.48 17.43 -5.73
C ALA A 49 -4.98 17.40 -5.44
N PHE A 50 -5.44 18.31 -4.60
CA PHE A 50 -6.86 18.51 -4.34
C PHE A 50 -7.60 18.93 -5.61
N GLU A 51 -7.08 19.90 -6.36
CA GLU A 51 -7.63 20.32 -7.65
C GLU A 51 -7.66 19.20 -8.68
N GLU A 52 -6.57 18.43 -8.80
CA GLU A 52 -6.51 17.27 -9.70
C GLU A 52 -7.59 16.24 -9.31
N SER A 53 -7.77 15.95 -8.02
CA SER A 53 -8.80 15.01 -7.55
C SER A 53 -10.23 15.48 -7.81
N MET A 54 -10.53 16.78 -7.69
CA MET A 54 -11.86 17.32 -8.00
C MET A 54 -12.15 17.25 -9.50
N ASN A 55 -11.17 17.60 -10.33
CA ASN A 55 -11.32 17.52 -11.78
C ASN A 55 -11.51 16.07 -12.24
N GLU A 56 -10.86 15.10 -11.61
CA GLU A 56 -11.07 13.68 -11.88
C GLU A 56 -12.52 13.29 -11.61
N THR A 57 -13.08 13.62 -10.44
CA THR A 57 -14.48 13.32 -10.11
C THR A 57 -15.49 14.03 -11.03
N MET A 58 -15.18 15.25 -11.49
CA MET A 58 -16.08 16.01 -12.38
C MET A 58 -16.05 15.54 -13.83
N ASN A 59 -14.95 14.94 -14.29
CA ASN A 59 -14.76 14.53 -15.69
C ASN A 59 -14.81 13.01 -15.88
N ASP A 60 -14.98 12.22 -14.81
CA ASP A 60 -15.01 10.75 -14.91
C ASP A 60 -16.34 10.25 -15.50
N ASP A 61 -16.34 10.07 -16.82
CA ASP A 61 -17.26 9.19 -17.56
C ASP A 61 -16.64 7.79 -17.80
N GLU A 62 -15.38 7.57 -17.39
CA GLU A 62 -14.71 6.28 -17.57
C GLU A 62 -15.00 5.32 -16.40
N PRO A 63 -15.49 4.10 -16.67
CA PRO A 63 -15.65 3.11 -15.62
C PRO A 63 -14.27 2.78 -15.03
N GLU A 64 -14.13 2.89 -13.70
CA GLU A 64 -12.98 2.33 -12.98
C GLU A 64 -12.81 0.88 -13.45
N VAL A 65 -11.76 0.61 -14.24
CA VAL A 65 -11.43 -0.76 -14.63
C VAL A 65 -11.17 -1.48 -13.31
N PRO A 66 -11.99 -2.49 -12.95
CA PRO A 66 -11.84 -3.15 -11.67
C PRO A 66 -10.43 -3.72 -11.64
N ASP A 67 -9.61 -3.21 -10.73
CA ASP A 67 -8.31 -3.78 -10.51
C ASP A 67 -8.53 -5.24 -10.10
N ARG A 68 -8.19 -6.17 -11.01
CA ARG A 68 -8.36 -7.61 -10.80
C ARG A 68 -7.63 -8.10 -9.54
N TYR A 69 -6.70 -7.30 -9.02
CA TYR A 69 -5.97 -7.54 -7.79
C TYR A 69 -6.64 -6.94 -6.54
N SER A 70 -7.57 -5.99 -6.68
CA SER A 70 -8.14 -5.28 -5.52
C SER A 70 -9.01 -6.17 -4.64
N LYS A 71 -9.63 -7.21 -5.24
CA LYS A 71 -10.45 -8.20 -4.52
C LYS A 71 -9.70 -9.50 -4.18
N ALA A 72 -8.46 -9.65 -4.62
CA ALA A 72 -7.67 -10.85 -4.40
C ALA A 72 -7.00 -10.82 -3.03
N ASP A 73 -6.97 -11.95 -2.32
CA ASP A 73 -6.18 -12.09 -1.09
C ASP A 73 -4.66 -12.07 -1.37
N SER A 74 -3.85 -11.88 -0.33
CA SER A 74 -2.38 -11.77 -0.45
C SER A 74 -1.73 -12.99 -1.13
N VAL A 75 -2.25 -14.19 -0.87
CA VAL A 75 -1.78 -15.45 -1.48
C VAL A 75 -2.03 -15.45 -2.99
N THR A 76 -3.23 -15.05 -3.41
CA THR A 76 -3.63 -14.95 -4.81
C THR A 76 -2.81 -13.87 -5.52
N ARG A 77 -2.65 -12.69 -4.91
CA ARG A 77 -1.78 -11.62 -5.44
C ARG A 77 -0.34 -12.09 -5.63
N ARG A 78 0.21 -12.81 -4.65
CA ARG A 78 1.56 -13.38 -4.72
C ARG A 78 1.68 -14.40 -5.85
N LYS A 79 0.73 -15.32 -5.97
CA LYS A 79 0.70 -16.32 -7.04
C LYS A 79 0.68 -15.65 -8.42
N MET A 80 -0.21 -14.70 -8.63
CA MET A 80 -0.31 -13.96 -9.88
C MET A 80 0.99 -13.23 -10.23
N LEU A 81 1.62 -12.56 -9.24
CA LEU A 81 2.90 -11.88 -9.43
C LEU A 81 4.01 -12.83 -9.92
N LEU A 82 4.05 -14.06 -9.40
CA LEU A 82 5.09 -15.03 -9.73
C LEU A 82 4.83 -15.78 -11.04
N GLU A 83 3.56 -16.00 -11.40
CA GLU A 83 3.19 -16.75 -12.62
C GLU A 83 3.28 -15.92 -13.91
N GLN A 84 3.27 -14.59 -13.80
CA GLN A 84 3.31 -13.72 -14.97
C GLN A 84 4.68 -13.67 -15.66
N GLN A 85 4.66 -13.77 -16.99
CA GLN A 85 5.85 -13.69 -17.85
C GLN A 85 6.43 -12.27 -17.97
N GLU A 86 5.59 -11.24 -17.81
CA GLU A 86 6.02 -9.85 -17.69
C GLU A 86 5.65 -9.29 -16.32
N TYR A 87 6.44 -8.34 -15.81
CA TYR A 87 6.11 -7.72 -14.52
C TYR A 87 4.94 -6.78 -14.73
N GLU A 88 3.83 -7.07 -14.06
CA GLU A 88 2.73 -6.14 -13.90
C GLU A 88 2.64 -5.71 -12.44
N ARG A 89 2.33 -4.45 -12.22
CA ARG A 89 2.26 -3.86 -10.88
C ARG A 89 0.99 -4.34 -10.16
N THR A 90 1.10 -5.48 -9.46
CA THR A 90 -0.04 -6.19 -8.85
C THR A 90 -0.66 -5.52 -7.64
N VAL A 91 0.07 -4.70 -6.89
CA VAL A 91 -0.40 -4.08 -5.62
C VAL A 91 -0.91 -2.65 -5.83
N ALA A 92 -0.84 -2.15 -7.06
CA ALA A 92 -0.99 -0.73 -7.31
C ALA A 92 -2.21 -0.34 -8.12
N GLY A 93 -3.30 -1.12 -8.17
CA GLY A 93 -4.48 -0.78 -8.97
C GLY A 93 -4.85 0.71 -8.94
N ARG A 94 -5.51 1.13 -7.86
CA ARG A 94 -5.83 2.56 -7.63
C ARG A 94 -4.64 3.39 -7.09
N TRP A 95 -3.58 2.75 -6.61
CA TRP A 95 -2.44 3.45 -5.97
C TRP A 95 -1.33 3.81 -6.95
N LYS A 96 -1.39 3.30 -8.17
CA LYS A 96 -0.49 3.67 -9.25
C LYS A 96 -0.90 5.01 -9.80
N GLN A 97 0.04 5.95 -9.73
CA GLN A 97 -0.05 7.19 -10.49
C GLN A 97 -0.15 6.84 -11.99
N LYS A 98 -1.28 7.19 -12.60
CA LYS A 98 -1.56 6.90 -14.01
C LYS A 98 -0.70 7.81 -14.91
N PRO A 99 -0.43 7.41 -16.17
CA PRO A 99 0.22 8.29 -17.12
C PRO A 99 -0.56 9.60 -17.28
N GLY A 100 0.10 10.74 -17.06
CA GLY A 100 -0.51 12.07 -17.18
C GLY A 100 -0.97 12.68 -15.86
N GLU A 101 -1.15 11.89 -14.80
CA GLU A 101 -1.42 12.40 -13.45
C GLU A 101 -0.18 13.11 -12.89
N LYS A 102 -0.36 14.26 -12.24
CA LYS A 102 0.74 15.00 -11.62
C LYS A 102 0.96 14.57 -10.18
N PHE A 103 -0.10 14.13 -9.50
CA PHE A 103 -0.05 13.80 -8.09
C PHE A 103 -0.28 12.30 -7.85
N HIS A 104 0.37 11.78 -6.82
CA HIS A 104 0.23 10.39 -6.42
C HIS A 104 -1.15 10.17 -5.75
N PRO A 105 -1.84 9.04 -5.96
CA PRO A 105 -3.16 8.78 -5.37
C PRO A 105 -3.23 8.96 -3.84
N LEU A 106 -2.26 8.40 -3.08
CA LEU A 106 -2.19 8.64 -1.63
C LEU A 106 -2.02 10.12 -1.25
N TRP A 107 -1.35 10.92 -2.09
CA TRP A 107 -1.19 12.36 -1.82
C TRP A 107 -2.50 13.12 -2.04
N LYS A 108 -3.26 12.76 -3.10
CA LYS A 108 -4.60 13.29 -3.36
C LYS A 108 -5.56 12.93 -2.20
N LEU A 109 -5.53 11.68 -1.77
CA LEU A 109 -6.38 11.18 -0.70
C LEU A 109 -6.14 11.94 0.62
N VAL A 110 -4.87 12.13 1.00
CA VAL A 110 -4.53 12.89 2.21
C VAL A 110 -4.85 14.39 2.08
N ALA A 111 -4.78 14.94 0.86
CA ALA A 111 -5.28 16.29 0.60
C ALA A 111 -6.79 16.39 0.85
N GLN A 112 -7.58 15.44 0.33
CA GLN A 112 -9.03 15.37 0.59
C GLN A 112 -9.34 15.23 2.08
N ILE A 113 -8.60 14.39 2.82
CA ILE A 113 -8.74 14.27 4.28
C ILE A 113 -8.44 15.60 4.98
N SER A 114 -7.34 16.27 4.61
CA SER A 114 -6.96 17.56 5.18
C SER A 114 -8.02 18.64 4.92
N PHE A 115 -8.60 18.65 3.72
CA PHE A 115 -9.68 19.55 3.35
C PHE A 115 -10.98 19.24 4.10
N GLY A 116 -11.37 17.97 4.24
CA GLY A 116 -12.55 17.60 5.02
C GLY A 116 -12.43 18.03 6.49
N MET A 117 -11.26 17.85 7.10
CA MET A 117 -10.99 18.39 8.44
C MET A 117 -11.10 19.92 8.50
N HIS A 118 -10.73 20.61 7.42
CA HIS A 118 -10.88 22.07 7.33
C HIS A 118 -12.34 22.52 7.24
N LEU A 119 -13.17 21.79 6.50
CA LEU A 119 -14.60 22.08 6.39
C LEU A 119 -15.28 22.03 7.75
N LEU A 120 -14.97 21.00 8.54
CA LEU A 120 -15.46 20.87 9.92
C LEU A 120 -14.93 22.01 10.80
N GLN A 121 -13.62 22.27 10.73
CA GLN A 121 -12.98 23.30 11.55
C GLN A 121 -13.58 24.70 11.34
N GLN A 122 -13.87 25.06 10.09
CA GLN A 122 -14.36 26.39 9.73
C GLN A 122 -15.89 26.48 9.72
N GLY A 123 -16.61 25.39 10.02
CA GLY A 123 -18.07 25.34 9.87
C GLY A 123 -18.53 25.62 8.44
N LEU A 124 -17.73 25.23 7.44
CA LEU A 124 -18.01 25.42 6.01
C LEU A 124 -18.74 24.22 5.40
N ALA A 125 -18.89 23.14 6.15
CA ALA A 125 -19.65 21.97 5.72
C ALA A 125 -21.14 22.33 5.62
N LYS A 126 -21.79 21.87 4.54
CA LYS A 126 -23.26 21.90 4.47
C LYS A 126 -23.91 20.90 5.43
N SER A 127 -23.19 19.79 5.67
CA SER A 127 -23.56 18.73 6.60
C SER A 127 -22.28 18.14 7.18
N ASP A 128 -22.11 18.25 8.50
CA ASP A 128 -20.97 17.63 9.19
C ASP A 128 -21.03 16.10 9.06
N GLU A 129 -22.23 15.51 9.13
CA GLU A 129 -22.45 14.07 8.95
C GLU A 129 -21.92 13.57 7.60
N GLU A 130 -22.17 14.32 6.52
CA GLU A 130 -21.71 13.94 5.19
C GLU A 130 -20.18 14.05 5.06
N VAL A 131 -19.59 15.11 5.64
CA VAL A 131 -18.12 15.26 5.69
C VAL A 131 -17.48 14.12 6.49
N LEU A 132 -18.06 13.74 7.62
CA LEU A 132 -17.57 12.62 8.44
C LEU A 132 -17.65 11.29 7.70
N LYS A 133 -18.74 11.03 6.98
CA LYS A 133 -18.88 9.82 6.15
C LYS A 133 -17.82 9.75 5.04
N ILE A 134 -17.54 10.87 4.38
CA ILE A 134 -16.50 10.95 3.36
C ILE A 134 -15.11 10.74 3.98
N LEU A 135 -14.83 11.40 5.12
CA LEU A 135 -13.57 11.24 5.83
C LEU A 135 -13.33 9.79 6.27
N GLN A 136 -14.37 9.11 6.78
CA GLN A 136 -14.26 7.70 7.15
C GLN A 136 -13.89 6.83 5.95
N THR A 137 -14.53 7.06 4.80
CA THR A 137 -14.20 6.34 3.55
C THR A 137 -12.72 6.53 3.18
N HIS A 138 -12.21 7.76 3.27
CA HIS A 138 -10.81 8.04 2.96
C HIS A 138 -9.83 7.45 3.99
N VAL A 139 -10.19 7.44 5.27
CA VAL A 139 -9.42 6.77 6.33
C VAL A 139 -9.31 5.27 6.04
N ASP A 140 -10.44 4.62 5.76
CA ASP A 140 -10.51 3.18 5.44
C ASP A 140 -9.66 2.85 4.22
N GLU A 141 -9.59 3.75 3.23
CA GLU A 141 -8.75 3.57 2.05
C GLU A 141 -7.25 3.61 2.35
N VAL A 142 -6.80 4.51 3.24
CA VAL A 142 -5.39 4.54 3.69
C VAL A 142 -5.08 3.29 4.51
N ASP A 143 -5.96 2.90 5.42
CA ASP A 143 -5.80 1.69 6.23
C ASP A 143 -5.74 0.44 5.37
N GLY A 144 -6.63 0.32 4.39
CA GLY A 144 -6.64 -0.79 3.43
C GLY A 144 -5.40 -0.82 2.53
N PHE A 145 -4.76 0.32 2.23
CA PHE A 145 -3.44 0.33 1.58
C PHE A 145 -2.36 -0.26 2.50
N LEU A 146 -2.31 0.20 3.75
CA LEU A 146 -1.30 -0.19 4.72
C LEU A 146 -1.40 -1.69 5.07
N GLU A 147 -2.61 -2.19 5.28
CA GLU A 147 -2.89 -3.59 5.56
C GLU A 147 -2.41 -4.49 4.42
N ARG A 148 -2.92 -4.26 3.20
CA ARG A 148 -2.56 -5.07 2.02
C ARG A 148 -1.06 -5.08 1.74
N THR A 149 -0.42 -3.91 1.82
CA THR A 149 1.03 -3.80 1.59
C THR A 149 1.81 -4.55 2.67
N THR A 150 1.32 -4.57 3.92
CA THR A 150 1.93 -5.31 5.02
C THR A 150 1.83 -6.81 4.79
N GLU A 151 0.65 -7.31 4.43
CA GLU A 151 0.45 -8.73 4.10
C GLU A 151 1.37 -9.19 2.97
N ASP A 152 1.47 -8.38 1.91
CA ASP A 152 2.28 -8.71 0.73
C ASP A 152 3.77 -8.78 1.09
N PHE A 153 4.25 -7.86 1.93
CA PHE A 153 5.64 -7.90 2.44
C PHE A 153 5.89 -9.09 3.35
N ASP A 154 4.96 -9.43 4.25
CA ASP A 154 5.13 -10.57 5.14
C ASP A 154 5.12 -11.90 4.39
N LEU A 155 4.22 -12.06 3.42
CA LEU A 155 4.17 -13.24 2.58
C LEU A 155 5.42 -13.38 1.71
N ALA A 156 5.86 -12.29 1.07
CA ALA A 156 7.10 -12.29 0.29
C ALA A 156 8.32 -12.59 1.15
N GLN A 157 8.42 -12.02 2.34
CA GLN A 157 9.53 -12.25 3.26
C GLN A 157 9.61 -13.72 3.70
N ASN A 158 8.46 -14.33 4.00
CA ASN A 158 8.39 -15.74 4.39
C ASN A 158 8.79 -16.67 3.24
N ASP A 159 8.27 -16.47 2.03
CA ASP A 159 8.62 -17.24 0.84
C ASP A 159 10.12 -17.16 0.52
N ILE A 160 10.71 -15.96 0.55
CA ILE A 160 12.14 -15.79 0.30
C ILE A 160 12.99 -16.46 1.39
N ASN A 161 12.62 -16.33 2.66
CA ASN A 161 13.34 -16.99 3.76
C ASN A 161 13.29 -18.51 3.69
N GLU A 162 12.14 -19.08 3.31
CA GLU A 162 11.98 -20.52 3.13
C GLU A 162 12.87 -21.04 1.99
N ARG A 163 12.92 -20.32 0.85
CA ARG A 163 13.84 -20.66 -0.25
C ARG A 163 15.29 -20.61 0.16
N ILE A 164 15.70 -19.55 0.89
CA ILE A 164 17.05 -19.44 1.44
C ILE A 164 17.37 -20.66 2.32
N ARG A 165 16.45 -21.06 3.19
CA ARG A 165 16.63 -22.20 4.08
C ARG A 165 16.84 -23.50 3.29
N TYR A 166 16.01 -23.79 2.30
CA TYR A 166 16.14 -25.03 1.51
C TYR A 166 17.39 -25.06 0.65
N LEU A 167 17.77 -23.93 0.05
CA LEU A 167 18.92 -23.86 -0.85
C LEU A 167 20.26 -23.80 -0.11
N LYS A 168 20.28 -23.39 1.17
CA LYS A 168 21.51 -23.48 1.99
C LYS A 168 21.93 -24.93 2.24
N LEU A 169 20.97 -25.83 2.46
CA LEU A 169 21.24 -27.22 2.83
C LEU A 169 22.21 -27.96 1.90
N PRO A 170 22.02 -27.98 0.55
CA PRO A 170 22.99 -28.62 -0.34
C PRO A 170 24.37 -27.93 -0.33
N LEU A 171 24.44 -26.62 -0.09
CA LEU A 171 25.72 -25.89 -0.03
C LEU A 171 26.50 -26.18 1.25
N GLU A 172 25.81 -26.44 2.36
CA GLU A 172 26.42 -26.91 3.61
C GLU A 172 27.03 -28.32 3.45
N HIS A 173 26.46 -29.14 2.55
CA HIS A 173 26.96 -30.48 2.20
C HIS A 173 27.66 -30.51 0.83
N GLY A 174 28.52 -29.53 0.57
CA GLY A 174 29.10 -29.27 -0.75
C GLY A 174 29.75 -30.48 -1.45
N GLN A 175 30.41 -31.39 -0.73
CA GLN A 175 31.01 -32.58 -1.35
C GLN A 175 29.96 -33.55 -1.92
N VAL A 176 28.88 -33.79 -1.17
CA VAL A 176 27.78 -34.65 -1.61
C VAL A 176 27.05 -33.98 -2.77
N PHE A 177 26.81 -32.67 -2.66
CA PHE A 177 26.18 -31.91 -3.74
C PHE A 177 27.02 -31.94 -5.03
N ASP A 178 28.34 -31.74 -4.95
CA ASP A 178 29.23 -31.79 -6.11
C ASP A 178 29.28 -33.19 -6.76
N GLN A 179 29.16 -34.26 -5.97
CA GLN A 179 29.03 -35.64 -6.49
C GLN A 179 27.70 -35.83 -7.22
N MET A 180 26.59 -35.36 -6.65
CA MET A 180 25.28 -35.41 -7.30
C MET A 180 25.28 -34.61 -8.61
N LEU A 181 25.95 -33.46 -8.64
CA LEU A 181 26.11 -32.63 -9.84
C LEU A 181 26.88 -33.30 -10.98
N ALA A 182 27.58 -34.43 -10.73
CA ALA A 182 28.17 -35.22 -11.81
C ALA A 182 27.08 -35.82 -12.71
N ASP A 183 25.95 -36.23 -12.12
CA ASP A 183 24.77 -36.73 -12.83
C ASP A 183 24.13 -35.62 -13.67
N ARG A 184 23.92 -35.89 -14.97
CA ARG A 184 23.42 -34.89 -15.92
C ARG A 184 21.95 -34.52 -15.65
N PRO A 185 21.00 -35.46 -15.48
CA PRO A 185 19.63 -35.15 -15.08
C PRO A 185 19.55 -34.28 -13.83
N PHE A 186 20.28 -34.62 -12.76
CA PHE A 186 20.30 -33.82 -11.54
C PHE A 186 20.81 -32.40 -11.79
N ARG A 187 21.91 -32.26 -12.53
CA ARG A 187 22.47 -30.96 -12.89
C ARG A 187 21.53 -30.09 -13.71
N VAL A 188 20.80 -30.67 -14.68
CA VAL A 188 19.79 -29.95 -15.47
C VAL A 188 18.67 -29.44 -14.57
N ALA A 189 18.16 -30.27 -13.66
CA ALA A 189 17.12 -29.87 -12.72
C ALA A 189 17.57 -28.72 -11.79
N ILE A 190 18.84 -28.68 -11.38
CA ILE A 190 19.40 -27.56 -10.61
C ILE A 190 19.43 -26.27 -11.44
N VAL A 191 19.85 -26.32 -12.71
CA VAL A 191 19.88 -25.15 -13.59
C VAL A 191 18.47 -24.60 -13.83
N GLU A 192 17.52 -25.46 -14.21
CA GLU A 192 16.12 -25.07 -14.41
C GLU A 192 15.46 -24.54 -13.12
N GLY A 193 15.80 -25.15 -11.97
CA GLY A 193 15.35 -24.68 -10.67
C GLY A 193 15.88 -23.28 -10.34
N ASN A 194 17.16 -23.02 -10.64
CA ASN A 194 17.78 -21.72 -10.42
C ASN A 194 17.15 -20.63 -11.30
N GLU A 195 16.84 -20.91 -12.57
CA GLU A 195 16.14 -19.97 -13.46
C GLU A 195 14.77 -19.56 -12.88
N LYS A 196 14.02 -20.51 -12.32
CA LYS A 196 12.75 -20.22 -11.63
C LYS A 196 12.94 -19.34 -10.39
N ILE A 197 14.01 -19.55 -9.64
CA ILE A 197 14.29 -18.74 -8.45
C ILE A 197 14.73 -17.33 -8.84
N GLU A 198 15.53 -17.16 -9.90
CA GLU A 198 15.90 -15.85 -10.44
C GLU A 198 14.67 -15.06 -10.86
N HIS A 199 13.75 -15.69 -11.59
CA HIS A 199 12.46 -15.06 -11.94
C HIS A 199 11.68 -14.59 -10.69
N ILE A 200 11.66 -15.40 -9.63
CA ILE A 200 11.02 -15.04 -8.36
C ILE A 200 11.73 -13.86 -7.68
N ILE A 201 13.07 -13.84 -7.68
CA ILE A 201 13.85 -12.72 -7.15
C ILE A 201 13.47 -11.44 -7.90
N ASP A 202 13.50 -11.47 -9.23
CA ASP A 202 13.24 -10.31 -10.08
C ASP A 202 11.82 -9.76 -9.87
N ARG A 203 10.82 -10.65 -9.88
CA ARG A 203 9.41 -10.28 -9.63
C ARG A 203 9.21 -9.68 -8.25
N THR A 204 9.80 -10.30 -7.24
CA THR A 204 9.65 -9.84 -5.85
C THR A 204 10.37 -8.51 -5.65
N ALA A 205 11.55 -8.33 -6.24
CA ALA A 205 12.30 -7.09 -6.18
C ALA A 205 11.56 -5.94 -6.88
N ALA A 206 10.98 -6.19 -8.05
CA ALA A 206 10.19 -5.20 -8.77
C ALA A 206 8.97 -4.75 -7.95
N ALA A 207 8.16 -5.70 -7.47
CA ALA A 207 7.00 -5.42 -6.62
C ALA A 207 7.37 -4.66 -5.35
N MET A 208 8.44 -5.07 -4.66
CA MET A 208 8.93 -4.40 -3.46
C MET A 208 9.35 -2.96 -3.74
N ASN A 209 10.13 -2.72 -4.80
CA ASN A 209 10.60 -1.38 -5.14
C ASN A 209 9.44 -0.44 -5.46
N ASP A 210 8.44 -0.94 -6.17
CA ASP A 210 7.26 -0.17 -6.51
C ASP A 210 6.39 0.11 -5.29
N ALA A 211 6.14 -0.87 -4.42
CA ALA A 211 5.44 -0.64 -3.16
C ALA A 211 6.16 0.38 -2.27
N LEU A 212 7.50 0.33 -2.21
CA LEU A 212 8.29 1.29 -1.44
C LEU A 212 8.19 2.73 -1.95
N LYS A 213 7.95 2.94 -3.25
CA LYS A 213 7.66 4.28 -3.80
C LYS A 213 6.33 4.81 -3.27
N ASP A 214 5.29 3.98 -3.27
CA ASP A 214 3.97 4.37 -2.78
C ASP A 214 3.99 4.62 -1.26
N VAL A 215 4.67 3.75 -0.51
CA VAL A 215 4.92 3.91 0.93
C VAL A 215 5.62 5.23 1.23
N GLN A 216 6.61 5.63 0.42
CA GLN A 216 7.28 6.91 0.59
C GLN A 216 6.33 8.08 0.32
N LYS A 217 5.51 8.01 -0.73
CA LYS A 217 4.52 9.04 -1.05
C LYS A 217 3.45 9.19 0.04
N GLY A 218 2.96 8.07 0.57
CA GLY A 218 2.05 8.05 1.70
C GLY A 218 2.66 8.69 2.95
N LEU A 219 3.89 8.30 3.31
CA LEU A 219 4.60 8.87 4.46
C LEU A 219 4.79 10.38 4.34
N ASP A 220 5.17 10.88 3.16
CA ASP A 220 5.37 12.31 2.94
C ASP A 220 4.04 13.07 3.02
N ALA A 221 2.94 12.52 2.48
CA ALA A 221 1.61 13.10 2.59
C ALA A 221 1.13 13.15 4.06
N THR A 222 1.27 12.03 4.80
CA THR A 222 0.90 11.95 6.21
C THR A 222 1.69 12.93 7.09
N ARG A 223 2.95 13.22 6.75
CA ARG A 223 3.73 14.25 7.45
C ARG A 223 3.18 15.66 7.26
N GLU A 224 2.70 15.99 6.07
CA GLU A 224 2.03 17.27 5.83
C GLU A 224 0.70 17.36 6.57
N LEU A 225 -0.08 16.27 6.61
CA LEU A 225 -1.29 16.18 7.43
C LEU A 225 -0.97 16.38 8.93
N ALA A 226 0.07 15.72 9.46
CA ALA A 226 0.46 15.89 10.86
C ALA A 226 0.80 17.35 11.22
N LYS A 227 1.52 18.04 10.34
CA LYS A 227 1.83 19.47 10.50
C LYS A 227 0.54 20.31 10.47
N TYR A 228 -0.38 19.98 9.58
CA TYR A 228 -1.66 20.65 9.48
C TYR A 228 -2.51 20.46 10.75
N MET A 229 -2.65 19.23 11.24
CA MET A 229 -3.40 18.92 12.45
C MET A 229 -2.90 19.69 13.68
N THR A 230 -1.58 19.91 13.78
CA THR A 230 -0.99 20.75 14.84
C THR A 230 -1.45 22.22 14.77
N ARG A 231 -1.79 22.72 13.58
CA ARG A 231 -2.36 24.07 13.41
C ARG A 231 -3.85 24.10 13.74
N VAL A 232 -4.59 23.07 13.32
CA VAL A 232 -6.01 22.92 13.62
C VAL A 232 -6.27 23.00 15.12
N ASP A 233 -5.46 22.29 15.93
CA ASP A 233 -5.58 22.30 17.40
C ASP A 233 -5.57 23.70 18.01
N LYS A 234 -4.75 24.59 17.45
CA LYS A 234 -4.54 25.95 17.96
C LYS A 234 -5.60 26.94 17.49
N GLN A 235 -6.38 26.57 16.48
CA GLN A 235 -7.29 27.46 15.77
C GLN A 235 -8.76 27.05 15.92
N TRP A 236 -9.03 25.85 16.44
CA TRP A 236 -10.39 25.35 16.63
C TRP A 236 -10.83 25.57 18.09
N GLU A 237 -11.22 26.81 18.41
CA GLU A 237 -11.52 27.24 19.79
C GLU A 237 -12.90 26.76 20.28
N ASP A 238 -13.90 26.66 19.40
CA ASP A 238 -15.30 26.31 19.73
C ASP A 238 -15.67 24.89 19.30
N ARG A 239 -14.88 23.88 19.70
CA ARG A 239 -15.17 22.47 19.39
C ARG A 239 -16.37 21.95 20.20
N THR A 240 -17.28 21.27 19.53
CA THR A 240 -18.26 20.40 20.19
C THR A 240 -17.56 19.13 20.66
N GLU A 241 -18.18 18.36 21.55
CA GLU A 241 -17.65 17.06 21.98
C GLU A 241 -17.44 16.10 20.80
N GLU A 242 -18.32 16.16 19.80
CA GLU A 242 -18.19 15.41 18.55
C GLU A 242 -16.96 15.87 17.73
N HIS A 243 -16.76 17.18 17.58
CA HIS A 243 -15.58 17.72 16.90
C HIS A 243 -14.27 17.35 17.61
N ASP A 244 -14.25 17.36 18.94
CA ASP A 244 -13.10 16.91 19.74
C ASP A 244 -12.80 15.43 19.49
N SER A 245 -13.83 14.57 19.48
CA SER A 245 -13.68 13.14 19.19
C SER A 245 -13.08 12.89 17.81
N VAL A 246 -13.60 13.56 16.78
CA VAL A 246 -13.11 13.45 15.40
C VAL A 246 -11.68 13.95 15.26
N TYR A 247 -11.36 15.09 15.87
CA TYR A 247 -10.01 15.63 15.88
C TYR A 247 -9.01 14.65 16.53
N LEU A 248 -9.34 14.10 17.70
CA LEU A 248 -8.50 13.13 18.40
C LEU A 248 -8.33 11.83 17.61
N ALA A 249 -9.39 11.33 16.98
CA ALA A 249 -9.33 10.17 16.09
C ALA A 249 -8.38 10.43 14.91
N MET A 250 -8.45 11.60 14.28
CA MET A 250 -7.60 11.96 13.15
C MET A 250 -6.11 12.11 13.55
N ILE A 251 -5.82 12.63 14.75
CA ILE A 251 -4.47 12.61 15.33
C ILE A 251 -3.98 11.16 15.48
N GLY A 252 -4.80 10.31 16.09
CA GLY A 252 -4.50 8.88 16.27
C GLY A 252 -4.20 8.17 14.95
N ASN A 253 -5.02 8.41 13.93
CA ASN A 253 -4.83 7.86 12.58
C ASN A 253 -3.52 8.36 11.98
N THR A 254 -3.25 9.66 12.02
CA THR A 254 -2.02 10.26 11.46
C THR A 254 -0.76 9.69 12.11
N GLU A 255 -0.75 9.50 13.42
CA GLU A 255 0.35 8.87 14.16
C GLU A 255 0.48 7.37 13.88
N GLY A 256 -0.67 6.67 13.77
CA GLY A 256 -0.76 5.26 13.38
C GLY A 256 -0.15 5.02 12.00
N TRP A 257 -0.62 5.77 11.00
CA TRP A 257 -0.15 5.72 9.62
C TRP A 257 1.33 6.03 9.51
N THR A 258 1.83 7.08 10.20
CA THR A 258 3.25 7.40 10.22
C THR A 258 4.09 6.20 10.67
N ARG A 259 3.70 5.52 11.76
CA ARG A 259 4.38 4.33 12.26
C ARG A 259 4.26 3.15 11.30
N ALA A 260 3.09 2.95 10.68
CA ALA A 260 2.84 1.88 9.73
C ALA A 260 3.70 2.04 8.47
N PHE A 261 3.77 3.23 7.86
CA PHE A 261 4.64 3.51 6.72
C PHE A 261 6.13 3.29 7.06
N LEU A 262 6.61 3.75 8.22
CA LEU A 262 7.99 3.49 8.66
C LEU A 262 8.26 1.99 8.85
N THR A 263 7.27 1.25 9.37
CA THR A 263 7.36 -0.20 9.51
C THR A 263 7.45 -0.89 8.14
N LEU A 264 6.65 -0.45 7.16
CA LEU A 264 6.72 -0.93 5.77
C LEU A 264 8.08 -0.64 5.13
N GLN A 265 8.67 0.53 5.34
CA GLN A 265 10.03 0.84 4.88
C GLN A 265 11.07 -0.14 5.45
N SER A 266 10.96 -0.44 6.75
CA SER A 266 11.83 -1.41 7.42
C SER A 266 11.65 -2.83 6.86
N LYS A 267 10.40 -3.28 6.69
CA LYS A 267 10.07 -4.59 6.08
C LYS A 267 10.63 -4.71 4.67
N GLY A 268 10.45 -3.68 3.82
CA GLY A 268 11.06 -3.66 2.48
C GLY A 268 12.59 -3.69 2.51
N GLY A 269 13.22 -3.04 3.49
CA GLY A 269 14.67 -3.13 3.73
C GLY A 269 15.14 -4.55 4.09
N HIS A 270 14.38 -5.27 4.92
CA HIS A 270 14.65 -6.68 5.25
C HIS A 270 14.47 -7.60 4.04
N LEU A 271 13.36 -7.44 3.30
CA LEU A 271 13.08 -8.22 2.11
C LEU A 271 14.18 -8.04 1.06
N ARG A 272 14.66 -6.80 0.85
CA ARG A 272 15.78 -6.52 -0.05
C ARG A 272 17.04 -7.29 0.33
N LYS A 273 17.39 -7.33 1.62
CA LYS A 273 18.57 -8.08 2.11
C LYS A 273 18.40 -9.59 1.85
N ALA A 274 17.20 -10.12 2.11
CA ALA A 274 16.90 -11.52 1.87
C ALA A 274 17.00 -11.87 0.37
N LEU A 275 16.49 -11.02 -0.52
CA LEU A 275 16.59 -11.21 -1.97
C LEU A 275 18.06 -11.25 -2.45
N VAL A 276 18.90 -10.34 -1.95
CA VAL A 276 20.35 -10.35 -2.25
C VAL A 276 21.01 -11.64 -1.76
N GLN A 277 20.66 -12.10 -0.56
CA GLN A 277 21.16 -13.35 -0.02
C GLN A 277 20.74 -14.56 -0.87
N LEU A 278 19.47 -14.61 -1.28
CA LEU A 278 18.95 -15.67 -2.14
C LEU A 278 19.67 -15.68 -3.50
N GLY A 279 19.86 -14.52 -4.13
CA GLY A 279 20.61 -14.39 -5.38
C GLY A 279 22.06 -14.87 -5.26
N THR A 280 22.72 -14.58 -4.13
CA THR A 280 24.09 -15.07 -3.85
C THR A 280 24.14 -16.60 -3.76
N ILE A 281 23.15 -17.22 -3.11
CA ILE A 281 23.05 -18.68 -3.00
C ILE A 281 22.83 -19.32 -4.38
N VAL A 282 21.92 -18.76 -5.18
CA VAL A 282 21.63 -19.24 -6.54
C VAL A 282 22.87 -19.15 -7.44
N ALA A 283 23.59 -18.03 -7.40
CA ALA A 283 24.82 -17.85 -8.16
C ALA A 283 25.89 -18.90 -7.79
N GLU A 284 26.02 -19.23 -6.50
CA GLU A 284 26.95 -20.28 -6.06
C GLU A 284 26.54 -21.67 -6.57
N MET A 285 25.24 -22.00 -6.56
CA MET A 285 24.74 -23.25 -7.12
C MET A 285 25.02 -23.35 -8.63
N GLN A 286 24.74 -22.29 -9.39
CA GLN A 286 25.02 -22.23 -10.83
C GLN A 286 26.52 -22.39 -11.11
N ARG A 287 27.38 -21.74 -10.31
CA ARG A 287 28.84 -21.87 -10.44
C ARG A 287 29.29 -23.32 -10.30
N ARG A 288 28.78 -24.05 -9.30
CA ARG A 288 29.09 -25.47 -9.07
C ARG A 288 28.56 -26.36 -10.18
N ALA A 289 27.31 -26.17 -10.59
CA ALA A 289 26.72 -26.88 -11.72
C ALA A 289 27.54 -26.68 -13.01
N GLY A 290 27.93 -25.44 -13.31
CA GLY A 290 28.78 -25.12 -14.46
C GLY A 290 30.16 -25.77 -14.38
N ALA A 291 30.76 -25.85 -13.18
CA ALA A 291 32.05 -26.54 -12.98
C ALA A 291 31.94 -28.06 -13.23
N ALA A 292 30.88 -28.70 -12.76
CA ALA A 292 30.62 -30.12 -13.03
C ALA A 292 30.40 -30.39 -14.53
N SER A 293 29.67 -29.52 -15.21
CA SER A 293 29.47 -29.62 -16.66
C SER A 293 30.78 -29.58 -17.45
N ARG A 294 31.71 -28.66 -17.10
CA ARG A 294 33.02 -28.56 -17.75
C ARG A 294 33.92 -29.77 -17.49
N LYS A 295 33.87 -30.35 -16.28
CA LYS A 295 34.64 -31.57 -15.97
C LYS A 295 34.21 -32.75 -16.83
N ASN A 296 32.90 -32.93 -17.02
CA ASN A 296 32.35 -34.01 -17.85
C ASN A 296 32.66 -33.85 -19.36
N LEU A 297 32.98 -32.65 -19.84
CA LEU A 297 33.40 -32.42 -21.23
C LEU A 297 34.90 -32.67 -21.45
N ALA A 298 35.69 -32.65 -20.38
CA ALA A 298 37.15 -32.86 -20.42
C ALA A 298 37.57 -34.31 -20.08
N SER A 299 36.63 -35.13 -19.61
CA SER A 299 36.77 -36.58 -19.34
C SER A 299 36.25 -37.41 -20.49
#